data_AF-A0A1M6XJ45-F1
#
_entry.id   AF-A0A1M6XJ45-F1
#
_cell.length_a   1.000
_cell.length_b   1.000
_cell.length_c   1.000
_cell.angle_alpha   90.00
_cell.angle_beta   90.00
_cell.angle_gamma   90.00
#
_symmetry.space_group_name_H-M   'P 1'
#
loop_
_entity.id
_entity.type
_entity.pdbx_description
1 polymer ?
#
loop_
_entity_poly.entity_id
_entity_poly.type
_entity_poly.pdbx_seq_one_letter_code
_entity_poly.pdbx_strand_id
1 'polypeptide(L)'
;MSTQSIVEWIKKNERQAKVFIIGFYGFVMLLLFALHPRDFTPVDNERVLAYTKANQKEGIGCQIEGYKLSKLEEPLVVPFLQVFINGYYGLYRVYDVMYVNKSGEKRKFFTYKCPLTYGLDVIPEDIDFIIEETSDVITVYYEKEPVDGFKVENNPFSKEIQFKFLSDLENVRTVEGACF
;
A
#
# COMPACT_ATOMS: atom_id res chain seq x y z
N MET A 1 -45.44 4.14 -4.16
CA MET A 1 -45.59 2.67 -4.19
C MET A 1 -45.11 2.17 -2.84
N SER A 2 -45.98 1.68 -1.96
CA SER A 2 -45.60 1.32 -0.60
C SER A 2 -44.76 0.04 -0.61
N THR A 3 -43.69 0.00 0.18
CA THR A 3 -42.79 -1.16 0.32
C THR A 3 -43.54 -2.46 0.65
N GLN A 4 -44.69 -2.36 1.32
CA GLN A 4 -45.58 -3.50 1.59
C GLN A 4 -46.13 -4.18 0.33
N SER A 5 -46.46 -3.43 -0.73
CA SER A 5 -47.03 -4.01 -1.96
C SER A 5 -45.99 -4.81 -2.77
N ILE A 6 -44.71 -4.44 -2.68
CA ILE A 6 -43.62 -5.12 -3.37
C ILE A 6 -43.30 -6.44 -2.67
N VAL A 7 -43.28 -6.44 -1.33
CA VAL A 7 -42.99 -7.65 -0.53
C VAL A 7 -44.07 -8.72 -0.73
N GLU A 8 -45.35 -8.34 -0.78
CA GLU A 8 -46.45 -9.28 -1.04
C GLU A 8 -46.40 -9.86 -2.47
N TRP A 9 -46.05 -9.03 -3.46
CA TRP A 9 -45.86 -9.48 -4.83
C TRP A 9 -44.69 -10.47 -4.98
N ILE A 10 -43.57 -10.20 -4.31
CA ILE A 10 -42.42 -11.12 -4.28
C ILE A 10 -42.79 -12.44 -3.61
N LYS A 11 -43.54 -12.44 -2.50
CA LYS A 11 -44.01 -13.68 -1.87
C LYS A 11 -44.93 -14.48 -2.79
N LYS A 12 -45.82 -13.82 -3.53
CA LYS A 12 -46.74 -14.46 -4.46
C LYS A 12 -46.02 -15.06 -5.68
N ASN A 13 -44.94 -14.42 -6.13
CA ASN A 13 -44.20 -14.80 -7.33
C ASN A 13 -42.77 -15.26 -7.00
N GLU A 14 -42.56 -15.87 -5.83
CA GLU A 14 -41.25 -16.13 -5.24
C GLU A 14 -40.30 -16.87 -6.19
N ARG A 15 -40.81 -17.86 -6.93
CA ARG A 15 -40.01 -18.61 -7.91
C ARG A 15 -39.54 -17.75 -9.08
N GLN A 16 -40.41 -16.89 -9.61
CA GLN A 16 -40.04 -15.96 -10.69
C GLN A 16 -39.11 -14.86 -10.21
N ALA A 17 -39.33 -14.35 -8.99
CA ALA A 17 -38.44 -13.36 -8.37
C ALA A 17 -37.04 -13.95 -8.13
N LYS A 18 -36.94 -15.19 -7.62
CA LYS A 18 -35.64 -15.89 -7.45
C LYS A 18 -34.92 -16.08 -8.78
N VAL A 19 -35.63 -16.55 -9.83
CA VAL A 19 -35.04 -16.73 -11.16
C VAL A 19 -34.58 -15.41 -11.75
N PHE A 20 -35.37 -14.33 -11.59
CA PHE A 20 -35.00 -13.00 -12.05
C PHE A 20 -33.77 -12.47 -11.29
N ILE A 21 -33.73 -12.59 -9.97
CA ILE A 21 -32.58 -12.14 -9.16
C ILE A 21 -31.32 -12.93 -9.55
N ILE A 22 -31.40 -14.26 -9.66
CA ILE A 22 -30.27 -15.09 -10.07
C ILE A 22 -29.80 -14.73 -11.49
N GLY A 23 -30.74 -14.57 -12.43
CA GLY A 23 -30.44 -14.20 -13.81
C GLY A 23 -29.85 -12.79 -13.94
N PHE A 24 -30.39 -11.83 -13.19
CA PHE A 24 -29.88 -10.46 -13.16
C PHE A 24 -28.50 -10.39 -12.52
N TYR A 25 -28.27 -11.09 -11.40
CA TYR A 25 -26.95 -11.16 -10.77
C TYR A 25 -25.92 -11.84 -11.67
N GLY A 26 -26.32 -12.94 -12.34
CA GLY A 26 -25.49 -13.63 -13.33
C GLY A 26 -25.18 -12.74 -14.54
N PHE A 27 -26.15 -11.98 -15.04
CA PHE A 27 -25.97 -11.04 -16.14
C PHE A 27 -25.05 -9.88 -15.77
N VAL A 28 -25.21 -9.30 -14.57
CA VAL A 28 -24.31 -8.28 -14.05
C VAL A 28 -22.90 -8.86 -13.94
N MET A 29 -22.72 -10.05 -13.34
CA MET A 29 -21.41 -10.72 -13.27
C MET A 29 -20.79 -10.99 -14.64
N LEU A 30 -21.61 -11.33 -15.64
CA LEU A 30 -21.15 -11.64 -17.00
C LEU A 30 -20.76 -10.37 -17.77
N LEU A 31 -21.51 -9.27 -17.60
CA LEU A 31 -21.12 -7.94 -18.11
C LEU A 31 -19.84 -7.45 -17.45
N LEU A 32 -19.74 -7.63 -16.14
CA LEU A 32 -18.55 -7.32 -15.35
C LEU A 32 -17.33 -8.12 -15.82
N PHE A 33 -17.51 -9.39 -16.22
CA PHE A 33 -16.45 -10.21 -16.80
C PHE A 33 -16.11 -9.83 -18.24
N ALA A 34 -17.12 -9.49 -19.07
CA ALA A 34 -16.94 -9.20 -20.49
C ALA A 34 -16.38 -7.79 -20.78
N LEU A 35 -16.60 -6.83 -19.88
CA LEU A 35 -16.09 -5.46 -19.98
C LEU A 35 -14.67 -5.31 -19.41
N HIS A 36 -13.99 -6.41 -19.07
CA HIS A 36 -12.64 -6.39 -18.53
C HIS A 36 -11.57 -6.87 -19.51
N PRO A 37 -10.36 -6.27 -19.45
CA PRO A 37 -9.21 -6.74 -20.22
C PRO A 37 -8.84 -8.18 -19.79
N ARG A 38 -8.33 -8.96 -20.76
CA ARG A 38 -8.13 -10.43 -20.65
C ARG A 38 -7.20 -10.90 -19.53
N ASP A 39 -6.50 -10.02 -18.83
CA ASP A 39 -5.44 -10.38 -17.88
C ASP A 39 -5.86 -10.30 -16.40
N PHE A 40 -7.14 -10.05 -16.11
CA PHE A 40 -7.65 -10.03 -14.73
C PHE A 40 -7.93 -11.46 -14.23
N THR A 41 -6.90 -12.15 -13.77
CA THR A 41 -7.11 -13.32 -12.92
C THR A 41 -7.57 -12.82 -11.55
N PRO A 42 -8.69 -13.34 -10.99
CA PRO A 42 -9.08 -13.02 -9.63
C PRO A 42 -7.96 -13.53 -8.71
N VAL A 43 -7.12 -12.62 -8.24
CA VAL A 43 -6.01 -12.98 -7.37
C VAL A 43 -6.61 -13.23 -6.00
N ASP A 44 -6.59 -14.49 -5.59
CA ASP A 44 -6.98 -14.96 -4.27
C ASP A 44 -6.30 -14.08 -3.21
N ASN A 45 -7.07 -13.51 -2.28
CA ASN A 45 -6.53 -12.61 -1.24
C ASN A 45 -5.43 -13.31 -0.45
N GLU A 46 -5.49 -14.64 -0.27
CA GLU A 46 -4.42 -15.42 0.36
C GLU A 46 -3.16 -15.49 -0.51
N ARG A 47 -3.29 -15.56 -1.84
CA ARG A 47 -2.16 -15.50 -2.78
C ARG A 47 -1.57 -14.10 -2.89
N VAL A 48 -2.39 -13.05 -2.86
CA VAL A 48 -1.90 -11.66 -2.78
C VAL A 48 -1.10 -11.52 -1.49
N LEU A 49 -1.69 -11.87 -0.33
CA LEU A 49 -1.03 -11.78 0.97
C LEU A 49 0.25 -12.63 1.04
N ALA A 50 0.23 -13.84 0.47
CA ALA A 50 1.40 -14.70 0.39
C ALA A 50 2.47 -14.12 -0.55
N TYR A 51 2.07 -13.47 -1.65
CA TYR A 51 2.98 -12.80 -2.58
C TYR A 51 3.55 -11.51 -1.98
N THR A 52 2.76 -10.68 -1.28
CA THR A 52 3.27 -9.49 -0.56
C THR A 52 4.17 -9.89 0.60
N LYS A 53 3.85 -10.96 1.34
CA LYS A 53 4.75 -11.50 2.38
C LYS A 53 6.03 -12.10 1.78
N ALA A 54 5.93 -12.84 0.67
CA ALA A 54 7.09 -13.45 0.02
C ALA A 54 8.02 -12.41 -0.63
N ASN A 55 7.46 -11.29 -1.08
CA ASN A 55 8.21 -10.15 -1.61
C ASN A 55 8.44 -9.04 -0.56
N GLN A 56 8.23 -9.33 0.73
CA GLN A 56 8.55 -8.38 1.79
C GLN A 56 10.07 -8.28 1.87
N LYS A 57 10.63 -7.32 1.13
CA LYS A 57 12.06 -7.06 1.09
C LYS A 57 12.45 -6.31 2.36
N GLU A 58 13.05 -7.01 3.32
CA GLU A 58 13.82 -6.35 4.36
C GLU A 58 15.09 -5.80 3.70
N GLY A 59 15.07 -4.52 3.31
CA GLY A 59 16.25 -3.83 2.81
C GLY A 59 17.30 -3.79 3.93
N ILE A 60 18.51 -4.32 3.67
CA ILE A 60 19.62 -4.25 4.62
C ILE A 60 20.04 -2.79 4.71
N GLY A 61 19.80 -2.19 5.86
CA GLY A 61 19.69 -0.75 5.98
C GLY A 61 20.83 -0.04 6.67
N CYS A 62 20.77 1.27 6.46
CA CYS A 62 21.61 2.32 7.01
C CYS A 62 22.10 2.04 8.43
N GLN A 63 23.34 2.42 8.71
CA GLN A 63 23.81 2.57 10.08
C GLN A 63 23.93 4.06 10.41
N ILE A 64 23.01 4.57 11.22
CA ILE A 64 22.95 5.99 11.62
C ILE A 64 23.16 6.09 13.12
N GLU A 65 24.12 6.89 13.58
CA GLU A 65 24.50 7.01 15.00
C GLU A 65 24.69 5.64 15.73
N GLY A 66 25.09 4.60 14.99
CA GLY A 66 25.25 3.24 15.50
C GLY A 66 23.96 2.40 15.59
N TYR A 67 22.80 2.96 15.26
CA TYR A 67 21.55 2.23 15.08
C TYR A 67 21.49 1.64 13.68
N LYS A 68 21.09 0.37 13.56
CA LYS A 68 20.81 -0.24 12.26
C LYS A 68 19.36 0.00 11.90
N LEU A 69 19.11 0.65 10.78
CA LEU A 69 17.78 0.87 10.26
C LEU A 69 17.39 -0.28 9.33
N SER A 70 16.10 -0.56 9.23
CA SER A 70 15.55 -1.41 8.18
C SER A 70 14.22 -0.82 7.69
N LYS A 71 13.96 -0.98 6.40
CA LYS A 71 12.70 -0.62 5.76
C LYS A 71 11.81 -1.87 5.70
N LEU A 72 10.58 -1.75 6.17
CA LEU A 72 9.57 -2.80 6.12
C LEU A 72 8.34 -2.28 5.37
N GLU A 73 8.00 -2.92 4.26
CA GLU A 73 6.74 -2.68 3.57
C GLU A 73 5.62 -3.47 4.26
N GLU A 74 4.53 -2.80 4.65
CA GLU A 74 3.34 -3.49 5.15
C GLU A 74 2.65 -4.26 4.01
N PRO A 75 2.14 -5.46 4.27
CA PRO A 75 1.45 -6.23 3.24
C PRO A 75 0.19 -5.49 2.80
N LEU A 76 0.17 -5.10 1.52
CA LEU A 76 -1.01 -4.53 0.91
C LEU A 76 -2.10 -5.60 0.75
N VAL A 77 -3.13 -5.55 1.60
CA VAL A 77 -4.31 -6.41 1.49
C VAL A 77 -5.39 -5.62 0.78
N VAL A 78 -5.57 -5.88 -0.52
CA VAL A 78 -6.63 -5.23 -1.29
C VAL A 78 -7.77 -6.20 -1.55
N PRO A 79 -9.00 -5.92 -1.07
CA PRO A 79 -10.15 -6.73 -1.45
C PRO A 79 -10.35 -6.68 -2.96
N PHE A 80 -10.48 -7.84 -3.60
CA PHE A 80 -10.78 -7.96 -5.03
C PHE A 80 -11.87 -6.98 -5.49
N LEU A 81 -12.97 -6.88 -4.74
CA LEU A 81 -14.10 -6.02 -5.10
C LEU A 81 -13.74 -4.52 -5.11
N GLN A 82 -12.78 -4.09 -4.30
CA GLN A 82 -12.31 -2.70 -4.26
C GLN A 82 -11.47 -2.37 -5.48
N VAL A 83 -10.53 -3.24 -5.86
CA VAL A 83 -9.77 -3.10 -7.13
C VAL A 83 -10.73 -3.10 -8.31
N PHE A 84 -11.76 -3.95 -8.24
CA PHE A 84 -12.71 -4.15 -9.32
C PHE A 84 -13.63 -2.94 -9.57
N ILE A 85 -14.19 -2.34 -8.50
CA ILE A 85 -15.15 -1.23 -8.63
C ILE A 85 -14.46 0.13 -8.70
N ASN A 86 -13.44 0.33 -7.87
CA ASN A 86 -12.80 1.64 -7.67
C ASN A 86 -11.38 1.70 -8.26
N GLY A 87 -10.91 0.63 -8.90
CA GLY A 87 -9.51 0.53 -9.28
C GLY A 87 -8.60 0.57 -8.05
N TYR A 88 -7.39 1.08 -8.24
CA TYR A 88 -6.44 1.30 -7.15
C TYR A 88 -6.68 2.63 -6.40
N TYR A 89 -7.79 3.32 -6.69
CA TYR A 89 -8.09 4.62 -6.09
C TYR A 89 -8.30 4.50 -4.57
N GLY A 90 -7.60 5.35 -3.82
CA GLY A 90 -7.64 5.34 -2.35
C GLY A 90 -6.86 4.19 -1.70
N LEU A 91 -6.02 3.47 -2.45
CA LEU A 91 -5.07 2.52 -1.89
C LEU A 91 -3.74 3.20 -1.61
N TYR A 92 -3.08 2.73 -0.56
CA TYR A 92 -1.82 3.30 -0.09
C TYR A 92 -0.82 2.17 0.19
N ARG A 93 0.46 2.42 -0.08
CA ARG A 93 1.53 1.63 0.53
C ARG A 93 1.93 2.27 1.84
N VAL A 94 2.28 1.43 2.79
CA VAL A 94 2.78 1.85 4.10
C VAL A 94 4.16 1.24 4.28
N TYR A 95 5.13 2.11 4.53
CA TYR A 95 6.50 1.76 4.84
C TYR A 95 6.79 2.13 6.29
N ASP A 96 7.18 1.12 7.07
CA ASP A 96 7.68 1.30 8.42
C ASP A 96 9.21 1.29 8.39
N VAL A 97 9.82 2.36 8.91
CA VAL A 97 11.25 2.39 9.16
C VAL A 97 11.49 1.95 10.59
N MET A 98 12.18 0.82 10.73
CA MET A 98 12.54 0.23 12.00
C MET A 98 13.99 0.54 12.33
N TYR A 99 14.34 0.57 13.61
CA TYR A 99 15.72 0.63 14.08
C TYR A 99 15.99 -0.41 15.16
N VAL A 100 17.21 -0.91 15.22
CA VAL A 100 17.69 -1.80 16.29
C VAL A 100 18.45 -0.97 17.31
N ASN A 101 17.99 -0.96 18.56
CA ASN A 101 18.68 -0.25 19.64
C ASN A 101 19.95 -0.98 20.12
N LYS A 102 20.73 -0.33 21.01
CA LYS A 102 21.96 -0.91 21.59
C LYS A 102 21.72 -2.20 22.38
N SER A 103 20.49 -2.45 22.84
CA SER A 103 20.07 -3.66 23.54
C SER A 103 19.58 -4.76 22.60
N GLY A 104 19.57 -4.53 21.27
CA GLY A 104 19.10 -5.49 20.26
C GLY A 104 17.58 -5.48 20.02
N GLU A 105 16.83 -4.58 20.67
CA GLU A 105 15.38 -4.46 20.50
C GLU A 105 15.06 -3.70 19.21
N LYS A 106 14.15 -4.24 18.39
CA LYS A 106 13.62 -3.59 17.20
C LYS A 106 12.47 -2.64 17.58
N ARG A 107 12.57 -1.37 17.20
CA ARG A 107 11.51 -0.36 17.40
C ARG A 107 11.20 0.37 16.11
N LYS A 108 9.98 0.91 16.01
CA LYS A 108 9.58 1.74 14.89
C LYS A 108 10.05 3.18 15.07
N PHE A 109 10.76 3.71 14.07
CA PHE A 109 11.20 5.10 14.00
C PHE A 109 10.10 5.98 13.41
N PHE A 110 9.74 5.77 12.14
CA PHE A 110 8.62 6.46 11.50
C PHE A 110 7.87 5.57 10.52
N THR A 111 6.64 5.99 10.22
CA THR A 111 5.81 5.42 9.16
C THR A 111 5.64 6.44 8.04
N TYR A 112 5.78 5.97 6.81
CA TYR A 112 5.57 6.72 5.58
C TYR A 112 4.49 6.04 4.74
N LYS A 113 3.41 6.78 4.47
CA LYS A 113 2.23 6.29 3.75
C LYS A 113 2.07 7.05 2.45
N CYS A 114 2.30 6.38 1.32
CA CYS A 114 2.23 6.98 0.00
C CYS A 114 1.08 6.40 -0.83
N PRO A 115 0.45 7.19 -1.72
CA PRO A 115 -0.57 6.70 -2.62
C PRO A 115 0.03 5.74 -3.64
N LEU A 116 -0.71 4.68 -3.95
CA LEU A 116 -0.38 3.79 -5.06
C LEU A 116 -0.69 4.50 -6.39
N THR A 117 0.33 5.00 -7.05
CA THR A 117 0.26 5.45 -8.45
C THR A 117 0.52 4.28 -9.39
N TYR A 118 -0.43 3.91 -10.25
CA TYR A 118 -0.19 2.92 -11.31
C TYR A 118 -0.74 3.31 -12.69
N GLY A 119 0.10 3.03 -13.70
CA GLY A 119 -0.26 2.64 -15.06
C GLY A 119 -0.11 1.12 -15.24
N LEU A 120 -0.75 0.57 -16.28
CA LEU A 120 -1.06 -0.86 -16.51
C LEU A 120 0.12 -1.86 -16.62
N ASP A 121 1.38 -1.47 -16.38
CA ASP A 121 2.54 -2.38 -16.61
C ASP A 121 3.75 -2.11 -15.69
N VAL A 122 3.55 -1.45 -14.55
CA VAL A 122 4.67 -0.97 -13.73
C VAL A 122 5.02 -1.99 -12.64
N ILE A 123 6.15 -2.67 -12.85
CA ILE A 123 6.92 -3.36 -11.80
C ILE A 123 7.01 -2.41 -10.61
N PRO A 124 6.66 -2.81 -9.38
CA PRO A 124 6.71 -1.92 -8.22
C PRO A 124 8.13 -1.35 -8.06
N GLU A 125 8.32 -0.09 -8.43
CA GLU A 125 9.56 0.64 -8.15
C GLU A 125 9.75 0.68 -6.63
N ASP A 126 10.88 0.14 -6.18
CA ASP A 126 11.07 -0.37 -4.82
C ASP A 126 11.41 0.73 -3.79
N ILE A 127 11.47 2.00 -4.18
CA ILE A 127 12.07 3.05 -3.36
C ILE A 127 11.34 4.38 -3.52
N ASP A 128 10.50 4.74 -2.54
CA ASP A 128 9.80 6.02 -2.47
C ASP A 128 10.44 7.03 -1.47
N PHE A 129 11.57 6.67 -0.82
CA PHE A 129 12.37 7.58 0.02
C PHE A 129 13.81 7.08 0.26
N ILE A 130 14.72 8.01 0.57
CA ILE A 130 16.14 7.80 0.90
C ILE A 130 16.46 8.53 2.20
N ILE A 131 17.31 7.96 3.03
CA ILE A 131 17.81 8.62 4.25
C ILE A 131 19.27 8.99 4.06
N GLU A 132 19.63 10.24 4.31
CA GLU A 132 21.01 10.75 4.30
C GLU A 132 21.37 11.24 5.70
N GLU A 133 22.52 10.78 6.21
CA GLU A 133 23.09 11.28 7.45
C GLU A 133 24.28 12.23 7.17
N THR A 134 24.17 13.47 7.66
CA THR A 134 25.28 14.44 7.69
C THR A 134 25.78 14.63 9.12
N SER A 135 26.77 15.52 9.34
CA SER A 135 27.29 15.82 10.68
C SER A 135 26.22 16.28 11.66
N ASP A 136 25.24 17.06 11.18
CA ASP A 136 24.31 17.82 12.04
C ASP A 136 22.84 17.41 11.84
N VAL A 137 22.50 16.81 10.70
CA VAL A 137 21.11 16.55 10.29
C VAL A 137 20.96 15.17 9.65
N ILE A 138 19.83 14.52 9.93
CA ILE A 138 19.33 13.36 9.20
C ILE A 138 18.24 13.84 8.25
N THR A 139 18.44 13.70 6.95
CA THR A 139 17.46 14.10 5.94
C THR A 139 16.80 12.86 5.34
N VAL A 140 15.48 12.82 5.38
CA VAL A 140 14.67 11.83 4.66
C VAL A 140 14.15 12.49 3.39
N TYR A 141 14.73 12.12 2.25
CA TYR A 141 14.28 12.53 0.94
C TYR A 141 13.17 11.61 0.45
N TYR A 142 12.10 12.15 -0.13
CA TYR A 142 10.98 11.35 -0.62
C TYR A 142 10.45 11.88 -1.95
N GLU A 143 9.95 10.97 -2.79
CA GLU A 143 9.50 11.30 -4.14
C GLU A 143 7.99 11.50 -4.23
N LYS A 144 7.23 11.04 -3.24
CA LYS A 144 5.76 11.18 -3.20
C LYS A 144 5.29 11.79 -1.90
N GLU A 145 4.39 12.75 -2.01
CA GLU A 145 3.80 13.37 -0.82
C GLU A 145 3.03 12.32 0.01
N PRO A 146 3.32 12.21 1.32
CA PRO A 146 2.61 11.30 2.20
C PRO A 146 1.16 11.76 2.43
N VAL A 147 0.24 10.81 2.44
CA VAL A 147 -1.21 11.07 2.49
C VAL A 147 -1.65 11.73 3.80
N ASP A 148 -0.87 11.55 4.87
CA ASP A 148 -1.15 12.11 6.20
C ASP A 148 0.12 12.70 6.85
N GLY A 149 1.14 13.06 6.06
CA GLY A 149 2.45 13.42 6.59
C GLY A 149 3.28 12.22 7.08
N PHE A 150 4.49 12.49 7.55
CA PHE A 150 5.32 11.48 8.23
C PHE A 150 4.89 11.33 9.68
N LYS A 151 4.70 10.09 10.13
CA LYS A 151 4.40 9.78 11.53
C LYS A 151 5.65 9.27 12.23
N VAL A 152 6.32 10.14 12.98
CA VAL A 152 7.46 9.76 13.83
C VAL A 152 6.94 9.18 15.15
N GLU A 153 7.31 7.94 15.47
CA GLU A 153 6.84 7.23 16.66
C GLU A 153 7.87 7.25 17.79
N ASN A 154 9.10 6.82 17.50
CA ASN A 154 10.19 6.84 18.47
C ASN A 154 11.44 7.33 17.76
N ASN A 155 11.81 8.60 17.96
CA ASN A 155 13.07 9.13 17.43
C ASN A 155 14.23 8.69 18.33
N PRO A 156 15.17 7.84 17.86
CA PRO A 156 16.35 7.46 18.65
C PRO A 156 17.54 8.40 18.45
N PHE A 157 17.47 9.33 17.48
CA PHE A 157 18.60 10.11 17.02
C PHE A 157 18.73 11.43 17.76
N SER A 158 19.98 11.84 17.95
CA SER A 158 20.30 13.14 18.57
C SER A 158 20.22 14.32 17.60
N LYS A 159 20.36 14.04 16.30
CA LYS A 159 20.31 15.02 15.22
C LYS A 159 18.89 15.49 14.90
N GLU A 160 18.81 16.68 14.31
CA GLU A 160 17.58 17.18 13.71
C GLU A 160 17.18 16.29 12.53
N ILE A 161 15.87 16.09 12.36
CA ILE A 161 15.30 15.25 11.31
C ILE A 161 14.53 16.14 10.36
N GLN A 162 14.94 16.12 9.09
CA GLN A 162 14.31 16.90 8.03
C GLN A 162 13.67 15.98 7.01
N PHE A 163 12.47 16.33 6.57
CA PHE A 163 11.78 15.65 5.48
C PHE A 163 11.81 16.57 4.26
N LYS A 164 12.38 16.10 3.14
CA LYS A 164 12.51 16.90 1.91
C LYS A 164 11.94 16.17 0.70
N PHE A 165 10.99 16.82 0.03
CA PHE A 165 10.48 16.34 -1.24
C PHE A 165 11.54 16.51 -2.33
N LEU A 166 11.78 15.47 -3.12
CA LEU A 166 12.60 15.47 -4.33
C LEU A 166 11.94 14.62 -5.40
N SER A 167 11.68 15.20 -6.57
CA SER A 167 11.07 14.50 -7.71
C SER A 167 11.96 13.46 -8.37
N ASP A 168 13.25 13.41 -8.00
CA ASP A 168 14.21 12.43 -8.49
C ASP A 168 15.21 12.14 -7.36
N LEU A 169 15.25 10.87 -6.95
CA LEU A 169 16.08 10.37 -5.87
C LEU A 169 17.39 9.73 -6.37
N GLU A 170 17.61 9.57 -7.68
CA GLU A 170 18.79 8.89 -8.24
C GLU A 170 20.10 9.55 -7.79
N ASN A 171 20.13 10.88 -7.79
CA ASN A 171 21.33 11.63 -7.42
C ASN A 171 21.68 11.45 -5.93
N VAL A 172 20.67 11.32 -5.06
CA VAL A 172 20.88 11.17 -3.61
C VAL A 172 21.41 9.77 -3.29
N ARG A 173 21.03 8.73 -4.05
CA ARG A 173 21.53 7.35 -3.84
C ARG A 173 23.05 7.22 -3.94
N THR A 174 23.67 8.13 -4.68
CA THR A 174 25.12 8.09 -4.94
C THR A 174 25.94 8.87 -3.91
N VAL A 175 25.28 9.56 -2.98
CA VAL A 175 25.93 10.35 -1.93
C VAL A 175 26.42 9.45 -0.80
N GLU A 176 27.62 9.75 -0.28
CA GLU A 176 28.18 9.05 0.87
C GLU A 176 27.34 9.34 2.13
N GLY A 177 26.88 8.28 2.81
CA GLY A 177 25.96 8.40 3.96
C GLY A 177 24.47 8.37 3.59
N ALA A 178 24.13 8.30 2.30
CA ALA A 178 22.78 8.02 1.83
C ALA A 178 22.49 6.52 1.80
N CYS A 179 21.24 6.15 2.06
CA CYS A 179 20.84 4.75 2.16
C CYS A 179 19.33 4.53 1.98
N PHE A 180 19.04 3.32 1.49
CA PHE A 180 17.84 2.87 0.77
C PHE A 180 17.63 3.54 -0.58
#